data_AF-A0A1Q4DZP5-F1
#
_entry.id   AF-A0A1Q4DZP5-F1
#
_cell.length_a   1.000
_cell.length_b   1.000
_cell.length_c   1.000
_cell.angle_alpha   90.00
_cell.angle_beta   90.00
_cell.angle_gamma   90.00
#
_symmetry.space_group_name_H-M   'P 1'
#
loop_
_entity.id
_entity.type
_entity.pdbx_description
1 polymer ?
#
loop_
_entity_poly.entity_id
_entity_poly.type
_entity_poly.pdbx_seq_one_letter_code
_entity_poly.pdbx_strand_id
1 'polypeptide(L)'
;MLFLACAACDTAPQRESRRTVAAFEVPLPDAAERDAFLALLRHEAEASGFHLDAATPEELQRLSEVSPITLNATIWRGKEDREIVASAMDYRDNLGRIWISFAKGEDPKGFARFRQHLMQSVARRWPGTLSLPIMPTGAIPLPADLIRTPSGYAVNPAEKARYDLPPTPPAPSSAVR
;
A
#
# COMPACT_ATOMS: atom_id res chain seq x y z
N MET A 1 26.47 -12.97 -38.49
CA MET A 1 26.65 -12.20 -37.24
C MET A 1 25.25 -11.84 -36.76
N LEU A 2 24.73 -12.60 -35.80
CA LEU A 2 23.35 -12.51 -35.32
C LEU A 2 23.32 -11.46 -34.20
N PHE A 3 22.77 -10.29 -34.45
CA PHE A 3 22.51 -9.30 -33.40
C PHE A 3 21.29 -9.77 -32.60
N LEU A 4 21.55 -10.41 -31.46
CA LEU A 4 20.57 -10.57 -30.39
C LEU A 4 20.21 -9.16 -29.87
N ALA A 5 19.06 -8.65 -30.28
CA ALA A 5 18.47 -7.50 -29.62
C ALA A 5 18.00 -7.97 -28.24
N CYS A 6 18.73 -7.58 -27.20
CA CYS A 6 18.24 -7.64 -25.83
C CYS A 6 16.97 -6.78 -25.75
N ALA A 7 15.81 -7.44 -25.68
CA ALA A 7 14.58 -6.79 -25.27
C ALA A 7 14.82 -6.31 -23.83
N ALA A 8 15.06 -5.01 -23.67
CA ALA A 8 14.99 -4.37 -22.38
C ALA A 8 13.63 -4.70 -21.78
N CYS A 9 13.59 -5.22 -20.56
CA CYS A 9 12.37 -5.24 -19.77
C CYS A 9 11.97 -3.78 -19.54
N ASP A 10 11.21 -3.20 -20.47
CA ASP A 10 10.54 -1.93 -20.23
C ASP A 10 9.61 -2.13 -19.04
N THR A 11 9.83 -1.36 -17.97
CA THR A 11 8.86 -1.24 -16.88
C THR A 11 7.57 -0.72 -17.48
N ALA A 12 6.62 -1.62 -17.75
CA ALA A 12 5.30 -1.25 -18.20
C ALA A 12 4.75 -0.19 -17.23
N PRO A 13 4.34 0.99 -17.72
CA PRO A 13 3.92 2.06 -16.83
C PRO A 13 2.78 1.59 -15.93
N GLN A 14 2.86 1.88 -14.64
CA GLN A 14 1.79 1.52 -13.72
C GLN A 14 0.50 2.20 -14.18
N ARG A 15 -0.58 1.42 -14.32
CA ARG A 15 -1.90 2.01 -14.60
C ARG A 15 -2.20 3.06 -13.55
N GLU A 16 -2.66 4.23 -13.99
CA GLU A 16 -2.95 5.36 -13.09
C GLU A 16 -3.94 5.01 -11.97
N SER A 17 -4.84 4.04 -12.20
CA SER A 17 -5.74 3.52 -11.16
C SER A 17 -5.00 2.80 -10.02
N ARG A 18 -3.84 2.19 -10.29
CA ARG A 18 -3.03 1.52 -9.26
C ARG A 18 -2.09 2.46 -8.52
N ARG A 19 -1.97 3.73 -8.93
CA ARG A 19 -1.08 4.69 -8.26
C ARG A 19 -1.53 4.87 -6.81
N THR A 20 -0.61 4.75 -5.87
CA THR A 20 -0.91 5.03 -4.45
C THR A 20 -1.15 6.53 -4.27
N VAL A 21 -2.21 6.86 -3.54
CA VAL A 21 -2.63 8.25 -3.28
C VAL A 21 -2.63 8.62 -1.81
N ALA A 22 -2.49 7.64 -0.92
CA ALA A 22 -2.32 7.82 0.51
C ALA A 22 -1.70 6.57 1.12
N ALA A 23 -0.95 6.73 2.20
CA ALA A 23 -0.53 5.63 3.05
C ALA A 23 -0.39 6.09 4.50
N PHE A 24 -0.52 5.14 5.41
CA PHE A 24 -0.49 5.36 6.85
C PHE A 24 0.24 4.21 7.54
N GLU A 25 0.92 4.52 8.64
CA GLU A 25 1.46 3.56 9.57
C GLU A 25 0.48 3.36 10.74
N VAL A 26 0.17 2.12 11.06
CA VAL A 26 -0.69 1.71 12.18
C VAL A 26 0.15 0.92 13.20
N PRO A 27 0.25 1.35 14.47
CA PRO A 27 1.06 0.67 15.48
C PRO A 27 0.36 -0.59 16.02
N LEU A 28 0.76 -1.77 15.56
CA LEU A 28 0.19 -3.07 15.93
C LEU A 28 1.29 -3.99 16.54
N PRO A 29 1.67 -3.76 17.80
CA PRO A 29 2.86 -4.38 18.39
C PRO A 29 2.75 -5.90 18.57
N ASP A 30 1.54 -6.43 18.74
CA ASP A 30 1.29 -7.84 19.05
C ASP A 30 0.23 -8.47 18.15
N ALA A 31 0.06 -9.79 18.29
CA ALA A 31 -0.82 -10.59 17.45
C ALA A 31 -2.29 -10.24 17.65
N ALA A 32 -2.71 -9.92 18.88
CA ALA A 32 -4.10 -9.58 19.18
C ALA A 32 -4.49 -8.27 18.49
N GLU A 33 -3.58 -7.28 18.46
CA GLU A 33 -3.79 -6.04 17.73
C GLU A 33 -3.83 -6.25 16.21
N ARG A 34 -3.00 -7.16 15.67
CA ARG A 34 -3.05 -7.54 14.25
C ARG A 34 -4.36 -8.24 13.88
N ASP A 35 -4.85 -9.15 14.70
CA ASP A 35 -6.13 -9.84 14.49
C ASP A 35 -7.30 -8.86 14.55
N ALA A 36 -7.30 -7.95 15.51
CA ALA A 36 -8.30 -6.90 15.62
C ALA A 36 -8.29 -5.94 14.41
N PHE A 37 -7.10 -5.63 13.88
CA PHE A 37 -6.95 -4.84 12.67
C PHE A 37 -7.53 -5.56 11.45
N LEU A 38 -7.20 -6.83 11.24
CA LEU A 38 -7.75 -7.63 10.14
C LEU A 38 -9.28 -7.75 10.22
N ALA A 39 -9.84 -7.95 11.42
CA ALA A 39 -11.28 -7.98 11.63
C ALA A 39 -11.95 -6.64 11.25
N LEU A 40 -11.33 -5.52 11.63
CA LEU A 40 -11.81 -4.19 11.26
C LEU A 40 -11.72 -3.95 9.75
N LEU A 41 -10.57 -4.29 9.13
CA LEU A 41 -10.41 -4.18 7.67
C LEU A 41 -11.48 -4.97 6.93
N ARG A 42 -11.75 -6.20 7.37
CA ARG A 42 -12.76 -7.07 6.77
C ARG A 42 -14.15 -6.46 6.88
N HIS A 43 -14.54 -6.04 8.08
CA HIS A 43 -15.84 -5.42 8.33
C HIS A 43 -16.08 -4.18 7.44
N GLU A 44 -15.09 -3.28 7.39
CA GLU A 44 -15.17 -2.05 6.62
C GLU A 44 -15.19 -2.31 5.10
N ALA A 45 -14.40 -3.29 4.64
CA ALA A 45 -14.38 -3.72 3.25
C ALA A 45 -15.74 -4.30 2.83
N GLU A 46 -16.28 -5.24 3.60
CA GLU A 46 -17.58 -5.88 3.31
C GLU A 46 -18.72 -4.87 3.30
N ALA A 47 -18.75 -3.94 4.26
CA ALA A 47 -19.73 -2.85 4.30
C ALA A 47 -19.68 -1.94 3.06
N SER A 48 -18.54 -1.92 2.36
CA SER A 48 -18.32 -1.13 1.15
C SER A 48 -18.43 -1.95 -0.15
N GLY A 49 -18.80 -3.24 -0.06
CA GLY A 49 -18.89 -4.14 -1.20
C GLY A 49 -17.53 -4.60 -1.74
N PHE A 50 -16.49 -4.53 -0.93
CA PHE A 50 -15.15 -5.05 -1.18
C PHE A 50 -14.93 -6.35 -0.40
N HIS A 51 -13.83 -7.04 -0.68
CA HIS A 51 -13.39 -8.19 0.13
C HIS A 51 -11.94 -8.03 0.56
N LEU A 52 -11.58 -8.72 1.64
CA LEU A 52 -10.24 -8.74 2.20
C LEU A 52 -9.62 -10.12 2.01
N ASP A 53 -8.46 -10.16 1.38
CA ASP A 53 -7.58 -11.33 1.39
C ASP A 53 -6.42 -11.05 2.33
N ALA A 54 -6.20 -11.94 3.29
CA ALA A 54 -5.09 -11.86 4.23
C ALA A 54 -4.31 -13.17 4.20
N ALA A 55 -2.98 -13.06 4.22
CA ALA A 55 -2.11 -14.21 4.27
C ALA A 55 -2.38 -15.04 5.53
N THR A 56 -2.46 -16.35 5.35
CA THR A 56 -2.51 -17.34 6.42
C THR A 56 -1.21 -17.38 7.23
N PRO A 57 -1.20 -17.92 8.47
CA PRO A 57 0.02 -18.10 9.23
C PRO A 57 1.11 -18.87 8.48
N GLU A 58 0.73 -19.91 7.72
CA GLU A 58 1.66 -20.71 6.92
C GLU A 58 2.25 -19.92 5.75
N GLU A 59 1.45 -19.06 5.11
CA GLU A 59 1.95 -18.16 4.06
C GLU A 59 2.88 -17.08 4.61
N LEU A 60 2.55 -16.48 5.76
CA LEU A 60 3.42 -15.53 6.45
C LEU A 60 4.75 -16.18 6.87
N GLN A 61 4.72 -17.44 7.30
CA GLN A 61 5.92 -18.20 7.61
C GLN A 61 6.82 -18.35 6.37
N ARG A 62 6.26 -18.74 5.22
CA ARG A 62 7.01 -18.85 3.96
C ARG A 62 7.55 -17.50 3.49
N LEU A 63 6.74 -16.44 3.54
CA LEU A 63 7.19 -15.10 3.16
C LEU A 63 8.33 -14.61 4.07
N SER A 64 8.29 -14.98 5.35
CA SER A 64 9.32 -14.67 6.34
C SER A 64 10.68 -15.34 6.09
N GLU A 65 10.75 -16.38 5.24
CA GLU A 65 12.01 -17.00 4.82
C GLU A 65 12.88 -16.03 4.00
N VAL A 66 12.24 -15.10 3.26
CA VAL A 66 12.94 -14.08 2.45
C VAL A 66 13.21 -12.82 3.27
N SER A 67 12.17 -12.30 3.92
CA SER A 67 12.25 -11.16 4.82
C SER A 67 11.17 -11.25 5.87
N PRO A 68 11.48 -11.00 7.16
CA PRO A 68 10.47 -10.99 8.22
C PRO A 68 9.24 -10.15 7.84
N ILE A 69 8.06 -10.73 8.02
CA ILE A 69 6.74 -10.14 7.81
C ILE A 69 5.76 -10.72 8.82
N THR A 70 4.88 -9.90 9.37
CA THR A 70 3.88 -10.34 10.37
C THR A 70 2.45 -10.11 9.91
N LEU A 71 2.23 -9.28 8.89
CA LEU A 71 0.93 -9.09 8.27
C LEU A 71 1.10 -8.83 6.78
N ASN A 72 0.25 -9.45 5.97
CA ASN A 72 0.12 -9.16 4.55
C ASN A 72 -1.36 -9.31 4.18
N ALA A 73 -2.02 -8.21 3.83
CA ALA A 73 -3.42 -8.21 3.49
C ALA A 73 -3.74 -7.21 2.38
N THR A 74 -4.71 -7.54 1.54
CA THR A 74 -5.15 -6.69 0.44
C THR A 74 -6.66 -6.63 0.40
N ILE A 75 -7.20 -5.42 0.23
CA ILE A 75 -8.61 -5.16 0.03
C ILE A 75 -8.83 -4.98 -1.47
N TRP A 76 -9.77 -5.75 -2.02
CA TRP A 76 -10.04 -5.82 -3.45
C TRP A 76 -11.46 -5.39 -3.79
N ARG A 77 -11.60 -4.79 -4.97
CA ARG A 77 -12.90 -4.54 -5.61
C ARG A 77 -13.21 -5.66 -6.59
N GLY A 78 -14.39 -6.27 -6.40
CA GLY A 78 -14.94 -7.28 -7.29
C GLY A 78 -14.38 -8.68 -7.00
N LYS A 79 -15.22 -9.71 -7.15
CA LYS A 79 -14.98 -11.11 -6.71
C LYS A 79 -13.78 -11.83 -7.35
N GLU A 80 -13.10 -11.20 -8.30
CA GLU A 80 -11.99 -11.78 -9.08
C GLU A 80 -10.74 -10.89 -8.96
N ASP A 81 -10.56 -10.21 -7.83
CA ASP A 81 -9.40 -9.37 -7.52
C ASP A 81 -9.08 -8.34 -8.62
N ARG A 82 -10.14 -7.78 -9.20
CA ARG A 82 -10.04 -6.93 -10.40
C ARG A 82 -9.22 -5.68 -10.14
N GLU A 83 -9.32 -5.13 -8.93
CA GLU A 83 -8.64 -3.90 -8.57
C GLU A 83 -8.31 -3.83 -7.08
N ILE A 84 -7.06 -3.50 -6.77
CA ILE A 84 -6.59 -3.23 -5.42
C ILE A 84 -7.18 -1.91 -4.94
N VAL A 85 -7.88 -1.94 -3.81
CA VAL A 85 -8.40 -0.75 -3.11
C VAL A 85 -7.36 -0.26 -2.10
N ALA A 86 -6.87 -1.18 -1.28
CA ALA A 86 -5.86 -0.92 -0.27
C ALA A 86 -4.99 -2.16 -0.04
N SER A 87 -3.77 -1.97 0.45
CA SER A 87 -2.89 -3.06 0.86
C SER A 87 -2.20 -2.69 2.17
N ALA A 88 -2.17 -3.63 3.10
CA ALA A 88 -1.60 -3.48 4.42
C ALA A 88 -0.53 -4.55 4.66
N MET A 89 0.68 -4.14 5.02
CA MET A 89 1.79 -5.05 5.30
C MET A 89 2.87 -4.42 6.17
N ASP A 90 3.71 -5.25 6.77
CA ASP A 90 5.00 -4.86 7.33
C ASP A 90 6.16 -5.68 6.76
N TYR A 91 7.37 -5.17 6.94
CA TYR A 91 8.61 -5.84 6.61
C TYR A 91 9.64 -5.60 7.71
N ARG A 92 10.86 -6.13 7.51
CA ARG A 92 12.00 -6.05 8.44
C ARG A 92 12.17 -4.68 9.11
N ASP A 93 12.02 -3.59 8.37
CA ASP A 93 12.32 -2.23 8.86
C ASP A 93 11.14 -1.59 9.63
N ASN A 94 9.95 -2.21 9.59
CA ASN A 94 8.73 -1.70 10.21
C ASN A 94 7.89 -2.80 10.88
N LEU A 95 8.52 -3.86 11.38
CA LEU A 95 7.80 -4.92 12.12
C LEU A 95 6.98 -4.34 13.28
N GLY A 96 5.71 -4.74 13.34
CA GLY A 96 4.74 -4.22 14.33
C GLY A 96 4.25 -2.79 14.05
N ARG A 97 4.63 -2.21 12.90
CA ARG A 97 4.17 -0.91 12.38
C ARG A 97 3.66 -1.12 10.95
N ILE A 98 2.42 -1.60 10.86
CA ILE A 98 1.81 -1.96 9.58
C ILE A 98 1.62 -0.72 8.73
N TRP A 99 2.11 -0.77 7.49
CA TRP A 99 1.85 0.25 6.50
C TRP A 99 0.63 -0.15 5.69
N ILE A 100 -0.43 0.65 5.76
CA ILE A 100 -1.61 0.55 4.89
C ILE A 100 -1.55 1.63 3.81
N SER A 101 -1.64 1.23 2.55
CA SER A 101 -1.61 2.09 1.38
C SER A 101 -2.89 1.98 0.56
N PHE A 102 -3.27 3.06 -0.12
CA PHE A 102 -4.53 3.17 -0.85
C PHE A 102 -4.28 3.54 -2.30
N ALA A 103 -4.84 2.76 -3.21
CA ALA A 103 -4.79 3.05 -4.64
C ALA A 103 -5.73 4.20 -5.02
N LYS A 104 -5.46 4.84 -6.15
CA LYS A 104 -6.34 5.85 -6.74
C LYS A 104 -7.69 5.26 -7.14
N GLY A 105 -7.69 4.05 -7.70
CA GLY A 105 -8.86 3.37 -8.22
C GLY A 105 -9.36 3.90 -9.57
N GLU A 106 -10.17 3.08 -10.25
CA GLU A 106 -11.00 3.44 -11.40
C GLU A 106 -12.19 4.31 -11.01
N ASP A 107 -12.65 4.21 -9.75
CA ASP A 107 -13.56 5.17 -9.10
C ASP A 107 -12.85 5.93 -7.97
N PRO A 108 -12.13 7.02 -8.29
CA PRO A 108 -11.38 7.78 -7.29
C PRO A 108 -12.25 8.36 -6.16
N LYS A 109 -13.52 8.70 -6.45
CA LYS A 109 -14.41 9.26 -5.43
C LYS A 109 -14.87 8.18 -4.46
N GLY A 110 -15.24 7.00 -4.97
CA GLY A 110 -15.58 5.84 -4.15
C GLY A 110 -14.41 5.43 -3.25
N PHE A 111 -13.21 5.29 -3.82
CA PHE A 111 -12.03 4.85 -3.07
C PHE A 111 -11.61 5.89 -2.04
N ALA A 112 -11.69 7.19 -2.35
CA ALA A 112 -11.41 8.24 -1.39
C ALA A 112 -12.40 8.24 -0.21
N ARG A 113 -13.69 8.00 -0.46
CA ARG A 113 -14.70 7.87 0.61
C ARG A 113 -14.44 6.65 1.49
N PHE A 114 -14.16 5.49 0.87
CA PHE A 114 -13.80 4.28 1.60
C PHE A 114 -12.58 4.50 2.49
N ARG A 115 -11.49 5.01 1.93
CA ARG A 115 -10.27 5.36 2.67
C ARG A 115 -10.58 6.27 3.85
N GLN A 116 -11.37 7.32 3.65
CA GLN A 116 -11.71 8.25 4.73
C GLN A 116 -12.46 7.54 5.85
N HIS A 117 -13.46 6.73 5.51
CA HIS A 117 -14.25 5.99 6.50
C HIS A 117 -13.39 4.97 7.27
N LEU A 118 -12.62 4.15 6.54
CA LEU A 118 -11.72 3.17 7.13
C LEU A 118 -10.71 3.84 8.05
N MET A 119 -10.04 4.91 7.60
CA MET A 119 -9.03 5.57 8.41
C MET A 119 -9.62 6.30 9.63
N GLN A 120 -10.88 6.72 9.60
CA GLN A 120 -11.57 7.19 10.80
C GLN A 120 -11.77 6.05 11.81
N SER A 121 -12.20 4.86 11.37
CA SER A 121 -12.31 3.68 12.22
C SER A 121 -10.96 3.24 12.80
N VAL A 122 -9.91 3.22 11.97
CA VAL A 122 -8.54 2.91 12.38
C VAL A 122 -8.03 3.93 13.40
N ALA A 123 -8.14 5.24 13.13
CA ALA A 123 -7.66 6.28 14.04
C ALA A 123 -8.39 6.29 15.39
N ARG A 124 -9.67 5.91 15.43
CA ARG A 124 -10.42 5.77 16.70
C ARG A 124 -9.85 4.66 17.58
N ARG A 125 -9.43 3.53 16.98
CA ARG A 125 -8.90 2.38 17.73
C ARG A 125 -7.40 2.49 18.00
N TRP A 126 -6.65 2.97 17.01
CA TRP A 126 -5.21 3.18 17.06
C TRP A 126 -4.87 4.66 16.85
N PRO A 127 -5.01 5.50 17.89
CA PRO A 127 -4.77 6.94 17.78
C PRO A 127 -3.32 7.32 17.45
N GLY A 128 -2.38 6.38 17.61
CA GLY A 128 -0.99 6.54 17.19
C GLY A 128 -0.75 6.33 15.69
N THR A 129 -1.80 6.24 14.87
CA THR A 129 -1.70 6.11 13.41
C THR A 129 -1.08 7.36 12.79
N LEU A 130 -0.10 7.18 11.89
CA LEU A 130 0.67 8.28 11.30
C LEU A 130 0.60 8.27 9.78
N SER A 131 0.47 9.45 9.16
CA SER A 131 0.49 9.58 7.70
C SER A 131 1.91 9.39 7.16
N LEU A 132 2.02 8.66 6.04
CA LEU A 132 3.26 8.52 5.27
C LEU A 132 3.24 9.47 4.06
N PRO A 133 4.38 10.07 3.69
CA PRO A 133 4.45 10.90 2.49
C PRO A 133 4.32 10.04 1.23
N ILE A 134 3.53 10.52 0.26
CA ILE A 134 3.37 9.90 -1.06
C ILE A 134 4.02 10.79 -2.11
N MET A 135 4.94 10.24 -2.87
CA MET A 135 5.64 10.97 -3.93
C MET A 135 4.71 11.20 -5.14
N PRO A 136 5.01 12.16 -6.04
CA PRO A 136 4.18 12.41 -7.22
C PRO A 136 3.94 11.16 -8.09
N THR A 137 4.92 10.25 -8.12
CA THR A 137 4.86 8.95 -8.81
C THR A 137 3.94 7.93 -8.13
N GLY A 138 3.49 8.19 -6.90
CA GLY A 138 2.79 7.25 -6.03
C GLY A 138 3.72 6.39 -5.17
N ALA A 139 5.03 6.54 -5.27
CA ALA A 139 5.95 5.81 -4.41
C ALA A 139 5.84 6.28 -2.95
N ILE A 140 5.96 5.34 -2.01
CA ILE A 140 6.23 5.63 -0.61
C ILE A 140 7.76 5.62 -0.44
N PRO A 141 8.39 6.65 0.14
CA PRO A 141 9.82 6.65 0.41
C PRO A 141 10.27 5.48 1.28
N LEU A 142 11.53 5.11 1.15
CA LEU A 142 12.11 4.03 1.95
C LEU A 142 12.04 4.36 3.44
N PRO A 143 11.80 3.36 4.33
CA PRO A 143 11.78 3.59 5.78
C PRO A 143 13.03 4.32 6.31
N ALA A 144 14.21 4.00 5.79
CA ALA A 144 15.47 4.63 6.18
C ALA A 144 15.58 6.12 5.80
N ASP A 145 14.81 6.56 4.81
CA ASP A 145 14.79 7.93 4.32
C ASP A 145 13.65 8.74 4.96
N LEU A 146 12.91 8.16 5.92
CA LEU A 146 11.81 8.80 6.61
C LEU A 146 12.21 9.24 8.01
N ILE A 147 11.83 10.46 8.36
CA ILE A 147 11.95 11.04 9.70
C ILE A 147 10.54 11.10 10.30
N ARG A 148 10.35 10.43 11.44
CA ARG A 148 9.10 10.50 12.20
C ARG A 148 8.93 11.90 12.80
N THR A 149 7.73 12.45 12.67
CA THR A 149 7.33 13.76 13.24
C THR A 149 6.11 13.58 14.13
N PRO A 150 5.71 14.60 14.93
CA PRO A 150 4.49 14.52 15.73
C PRO A 150 3.21 14.33 14.90
N SER A 151 3.21 14.72 13.62
CA SER A 151 2.03 14.67 12.74
C SER A 151 2.11 13.58 11.66
N GLY A 152 3.18 12.80 11.60
CA GLY A 152 3.37 11.78 10.57
C GLY A 152 4.83 11.49 10.29
N TYR A 153 5.17 11.43 9.01
CA TYR A 153 6.53 11.27 8.52
C TYR A 153 6.89 12.36 7.50
N ALA A 154 8.16 12.75 7.47
CA ALA A 154 8.74 13.59 6.45
C ALA A 154 9.91 12.87 5.78
N VAL A 155 10.15 13.16 4.49
CA VAL A 155 11.37 12.69 3.82
C VAL A 155 12.56 13.41 4.42
N ASN A 156 13.61 12.65 4.75
CA ASN A 156 14.90 13.19 5.18
C ASN A 156 15.38 14.20 4.12
N PRO A 157 15.62 15.47 4.49
CA PRO A 157 16.06 16.49 3.53
C PRO A 157 17.30 16.09 2.72
N ALA A 158 18.20 15.30 3.30
CA ALA A 158 19.40 14.80 2.61
C ALA A 158 19.07 13.84 1.45
N GLU A 159 17.96 13.11 1.54
CA GLU A 159 17.55 12.09 0.56
C GLU A 159 16.50 12.61 -0.43
N LYS A 160 15.95 13.81 -0.20
CA LYS A 160 14.81 14.37 -0.95
C LYS A 160 15.02 14.37 -2.47
N ALA A 161 16.23 14.66 -2.93
CA ALA A 161 16.55 14.70 -4.35
C ALA A 161 16.29 13.36 -5.09
N ARG A 162 16.33 12.23 -4.38
CA ARG A 162 16.03 10.90 -4.95
C ARG A 162 14.55 10.73 -5.29
N TYR A 163 13.69 11.56 -4.72
CA TYR A 163 12.24 11.45 -4.80
C TYR A 163 11.57 12.58 -5.59
N ASP A 164 12.33 13.62 -5.96
CA ASP A 164 11.89 14.71 -6.83
C ASP A 164 11.87 14.26 -8.32
N LEU A 165 11.21 13.12 -8.58
CA LEU A 165 11.02 12.58 -9.92
C LEU A 165 9.71 13.10 -10.53
N PRO A 166 9.67 13.38 -11.84
CA PRO A 166 8.43 13.76 -12.51
C PRO A 166 7.41 12.61 -12.40
N PRO A 167 6.09 12.91 -12.46
CA PRO A 167 5.07 11.87 -12.47
C PRO A 167 5.30 10.90 -13.62
N THR A 168 5.16 9.59 -13.36
CA THR A 168 5.24 8.57 -14.41
C THR A 168 4.09 8.78 -15.40
N PRO A 169 4.35 8.87 -16.72
CA PRO A 169 3.29 8.95 -17.72
C PRO A 169 2.37 7.72 -17.65
N PRO A 170 1.06 7.87 -17.88
CA PRO A 170 0.15 6.73 -17.89
C PRO A 170 0.53 5.75 -19.02
N ALA A 171 0.33 4.45 -18.78
CA ALA A 171 0.54 3.44 -19.82
C ALA A 171 -0.34 3.73 -21.04
N PRO A 172 0.16 3.54 -22.27
CA PRO A 172 -0.67 3.62 -23.45
C PRO A 172 -1.82 2.60 -23.34
N SER A 173 -3.05 3.08 -23.57
CA SER A 173 -4.23 2.23 -23.56
C SER A 173 -4.11 1.19 -24.68
N SER A 174 -3.96 -0.09 -24.34
CA SER A 174 -4.13 -1.18 -25.28
C SER A 174 -5.62 -1.31 -25.58
N ALA A 175 -6.12 -0.43 -26.45
CA ALA A 175 -7.39 -0.64 -27.13
C ALA A 175 -7.23 -1.87 -28.03
N VAL A 176 -7.70 -3.02 -27.52
CA VAL A 176 -7.93 -4.21 -28.34
C VAL A 176 -9.00 -3.82 -29.36
N ARG A 177 -8.63 -3.83 -30.64
CA ARG A 177 -9.54 -3.75 -31.77
C ARG A 177 -10.17 -5.11 -32.02
#